data_AF-A0A7H9VGM2-F1
#
_entry.id   AF-A0A7H9VGM2-F1
#
_cell.length_a   1.000
_cell.length_b   1.000
_cell.length_c   1.000
_cell.angle_alpha   90.00
_cell.angle_beta   90.00
_cell.angle_gamma   90.00
#
_symmetry.space_group_name_H-M   'P 1'
#
loop_
_entity.id
_entity.type
_entity.pdbx_description
1 polymer ?
#
loop_
_entity_poly.entity_id
_entity_poly.type
_entity_poly.pdbx_seq_one_letter_code
_entity_poly.pdbx_strand_id
1 'polypeptide(L)'
;MTLPARISSAEPAATLRRIAACVREGRPIDPADAMPFFPEHVQRAILIEERDEAIRTAAETFALSAVTLATELHRYAASSWLRERTLDTCPDRHAGRLQEHLWRALHAHPHVIGERQIRRIISDMTPPS
;
A
#
# COMPACT_ATOMS: atom_id res chain seq x y z
N MET A 1 -17.76 2.99 36.35
CA MET A 1 -17.91 2.85 34.88
C MET A 1 -17.15 3.99 34.23
N THR A 2 -15.94 3.72 33.73
CA THR A 2 -15.03 4.75 33.20
C THR A 2 -15.17 4.74 31.68
N LEU A 3 -15.65 5.84 31.10
CA LEU A 3 -15.70 6.03 29.64
C LEU A 3 -14.26 6.05 29.08
N PRO A 4 -13.97 5.38 27.95
CA PRO A 4 -12.68 5.55 27.30
C PRO A 4 -12.56 6.98 26.77
N ALA A 5 -11.46 7.63 27.12
CA ALA A 5 -11.11 8.96 26.65
C ALA A 5 -11.09 8.96 25.11
N ARG A 6 -11.87 9.86 24.51
CA ARG A 6 -11.78 10.18 23.08
C ARG A 6 -10.36 10.67 22.82
N ILE A 7 -9.57 9.90 22.08
CA ILE A 7 -8.28 10.35 21.53
C ILE A 7 -8.59 11.59 20.68
N SER A 8 -8.10 12.75 21.12
CA SER A 8 -8.35 14.03 20.48
C SER A 8 -7.59 14.08 19.14
N SER A 9 -8.32 14.22 18.04
CA SER A 9 -7.75 14.17 16.67
C SER A 9 -6.69 15.25 16.35
N ALA A 10 -6.50 16.26 17.22
CA ALA A 10 -5.50 17.31 17.05
C ALA A 10 -4.07 16.89 17.43
N GLU A 11 -3.95 15.88 18.28
CA GLU A 11 -2.69 15.42 18.90
C GLU A 11 -1.73 14.69 17.92
N PRO A 12 -2.22 13.79 17.03
CA PRO A 12 -1.34 12.98 16.18
C PRO A 12 -0.50 13.79 15.19
N ALA A 13 -1.09 14.83 14.57
CA ALA A 13 -0.39 15.64 13.58
C ALA A 13 0.73 16.49 14.21
N ALA A 14 0.54 16.97 15.44
CA ALA A 14 1.56 17.71 16.17
C ALA A 14 2.73 16.80 16.57
N THR A 15 2.43 15.59 17.05
CA THR A 15 3.43 14.56 17.37
C THR A 15 4.26 14.18 16.14
N LEU A 16 3.62 13.93 15.00
CA LEU A 16 4.34 13.60 13.76
C LEU A 16 5.29 14.73 13.30
N ARG A 17 4.89 16.00 13.46
CA ARG A 17 5.77 17.14 13.15
C ARG A 17 7.00 17.20 14.06
N ARG A 18 6.83 16.93 15.36
CA ARG A 18 7.95 16.88 16.32
C ARG A 18 8.92 15.74 15.99
N ILE A 19 8.40 14.54 15.73
CA ILE A 19 9.20 13.38 15.30
C ILE A 19 9.99 13.73 14.03
N ALA A 20 9.31 14.25 13.00
CA ALA A 20 9.95 14.61 11.73
C ALA A 20 11.04 15.67 11.88
N ALA A 21 10.88 16.63 12.80
CA ALA A 21 11.91 17.61 13.12
C ALA A 21 13.13 16.96 13.78
N CYS A 22 12.92 16.09 14.78
CA CYS A 22 13.99 15.35 15.45
C CYS A 22 14.80 14.50 14.46
N VAL A 23 14.11 13.76 13.57
CA VAL A 23 14.76 12.95 12.53
C VAL A 23 15.61 13.81 11.60
N ARG A 24 15.08 14.96 11.13
CA ARG A 24 15.81 15.87 10.24
C ARG A 24 17.05 16.46 10.90
N GLU A 25 16.98 16.73 12.20
CA GLU A 25 18.07 17.31 13.00
C GLU A 25 19.05 16.27 13.56
N GLY A 26 18.83 14.97 13.32
CA GLY A 26 19.63 13.89 13.88
C GLY A 26 19.54 13.78 15.42
N ARG A 27 18.45 14.28 16.00
CA ARG A 27 18.22 14.28 17.45
C ARG A 27 17.41 13.03 17.84
N PRO A 28 17.62 12.49 19.06
CA PRO A 28 16.81 11.39 19.56
C PRO A 28 15.34 11.83 19.65
N ILE A 29 14.43 10.94 19.23
CA ILE A 29 12.99 11.13 19.36
C ILE A 29 12.62 10.95 20.84
N ASP A 30 11.81 11.86 21.38
CA ASP A 30 11.29 11.76 22.75
C ASP A 30 10.45 10.48 22.90
N PRO A 31 10.71 9.61 23.89
CA PRO A 31 9.87 8.45 24.18
C PRO A 31 8.40 8.79 24.43
N ALA A 32 8.08 10.01 24.89
CA ALA A 32 6.70 10.48 25.04
C ALA A 32 6.00 10.76 23.69
N ASP A 33 6.78 11.02 22.64
CA ASP A 33 6.31 11.11 21.25
C ASP A 33 6.25 9.72 20.58
N ALA A 34 6.72 8.65 21.24
CA ALA A 34 6.60 7.30 20.72
C ALA A 34 5.12 6.95 20.54
N MET A 35 4.71 6.76 19.29
CA MET A 35 3.37 6.27 19.02
C MET A 35 3.28 4.81 19.45
N PRO A 36 2.16 4.38 20.07
CA PRO A 36 1.96 2.99 20.38
C PRO A 36 2.14 2.18 19.10
N PHE A 37 3.01 1.18 19.18
CA PHE A 37 3.15 0.20 18.13
C PHE A 37 1.87 -0.62 18.13
N PHE A 38 1.00 -0.33 17.16
CA PHE A 38 -0.19 -1.11 16.87
C PHE A 38 0.19 -2.15 15.81
N PRO A 39 0.40 -3.43 16.18
CA PRO A 39 0.88 -4.45 15.25
C PRO A 39 -0.01 -4.55 14.00
N GLU A 40 -1.31 -4.31 14.14
CA GLU A 40 -2.27 -4.29 13.05
C GLU A 40 -2.01 -3.18 12.03
N HIS A 41 -1.55 -2.00 12.46
CA HIS A 41 -1.23 -0.90 11.56
C HIS A 41 0.04 -1.19 10.77
N VAL A 42 1.03 -1.82 11.42
CA VAL A 42 2.27 -2.22 10.76
C VAL A 42 2.02 -3.33 9.76
N GLN A 43 1.26 -4.36 10.15
CA GLN A 43 0.87 -5.43 9.23
C GLN A 43 0.10 -4.88 8.03
N ARG A 44 -0.84 -3.94 8.26
CA ARG A 44 -1.57 -3.29 7.18
C ARG A 44 -0.64 -2.50 6.25
N ALA A 45 0.33 -1.78 6.79
CA ALA A 45 1.30 -1.01 6.00
C ALA A 45 2.16 -1.93 5.12
N ILE A 46 2.62 -3.07 5.67
CA ILE A 46 3.37 -4.10 4.93
C ILE A 46 2.54 -4.62 3.75
N LEU A 47 1.29 -5.02 3.98
CA LEU A 47 0.40 -5.54 2.93
C LEU A 47 0.08 -4.49 1.84
N ILE A 48 0.00 -3.22 2.24
CA ILE A 48 -0.18 -2.11 1.27
C ILE A 48 1.07 -1.95 0.42
N GLU A 49 2.26 -1.98 1.02
CA GLU A 49 3.52 -1.88 0.29
C GLU A 49 3.73 -3.08 -0.66
N GLU A 50 3.39 -4.30 -0.23
CA GLU A 50 3.43 -5.48 -1.10
C GLU A 50 2.52 -5.33 -2.33
N ARG A 51 1.30 -4.78 -2.15
CA ARG A 51 0.43 -4.44 -3.27
C ARG A 51 1.09 -3.40 -4.17
N ASP A 52 1.60 -2.32 -3.58
CA ASP A 52 2.14 -1.19 -4.33
C ASP A 52 3.39 -1.59 -5.12
N GLU A 53 4.23 -2.46 -4.56
CA GLU A 53 5.37 -3.07 -5.26
C GLU A 53 4.94 -3.93 -6.44
N ALA A 54 3.93 -4.78 -6.27
CA ALA A 54 3.39 -5.58 -7.38
C ALA A 54 2.84 -4.69 -8.52
N ILE A 55 2.20 -3.57 -8.17
CA ILE A 55 1.70 -2.57 -9.13
C ILE A 55 2.86 -1.85 -9.85
N ARG A 56 3.91 -1.43 -9.12
CA ARG A 56 5.12 -0.84 -9.72
C ARG A 56 5.80 -1.80 -10.69
N THR A 57 6.08 -3.01 -10.23
CA THR A 57 6.72 -4.05 -11.06
C THR A 57 5.91 -4.32 -12.33
N ALA A 58 4.58 -4.39 -12.22
CA ALA A 58 3.70 -4.58 -13.40
C ALA A 58 3.80 -3.42 -14.40
N ALA A 59 3.77 -2.18 -13.90
CA ALA A 59 3.87 -0.99 -14.75
C ALA A 59 5.21 -0.97 -15.50
N GLU A 60 6.31 -1.27 -14.83
CA GLU A 60 7.65 -1.31 -15.41
C GLU A 60 7.82 -2.46 -16.40
N THR A 61 7.53 -3.70 -15.97
CA THR A 61 7.76 -4.92 -16.76
C THR A 61 6.99 -4.91 -18.08
N PHE A 62 5.78 -4.37 -18.06
CA PHE A 62 4.89 -4.35 -19.24
C PHE A 62 4.79 -2.95 -19.88
N ALA A 63 5.58 -1.98 -19.42
CA ALA A 63 5.57 -0.59 -19.88
C ALA A 63 4.14 0.01 -19.93
N LEU A 64 3.35 -0.21 -18.88
CA LEU A 64 1.93 0.18 -18.84
C LEU A 64 1.72 1.56 -18.22
N SER A 65 0.79 2.31 -18.81
CA SER A 65 0.29 3.53 -18.20
C SER A 65 -0.59 3.23 -16.97
N ALA A 66 -0.73 4.19 -16.06
CA ALA A 66 -1.61 4.06 -14.90
C ALA A 66 -3.08 3.78 -15.28
N VAL A 67 -3.56 4.37 -16.39
CA VAL A 67 -4.91 4.15 -16.91
C VAL A 67 -5.08 2.70 -17.34
N THR A 68 -4.16 2.20 -18.17
CA THR A 68 -4.20 0.84 -18.68
C THR A 68 -4.15 -0.17 -17.53
N LEU A 69 -3.24 0.03 -16.57
CA LEU A 69 -3.12 -0.87 -15.43
C LEU A 69 -4.36 -0.86 -14.54
N ALA A 70 -5.01 0.31 -14.34
CA ALA A 70 -6.28 0.39 -13.62
C ALA A 70 -7.39 -0.41 -14.32
N THR A 71 -7.52 -0.25 -15.64
CA THR A 71 -8.51 -1.01 -16.43
C THR A 71 -8.26 -2.51 -16.31
N GLU A 72 -7.01 -2.94 -16.42
CA GLU A 72 -6.62 -4.35 -16.32
C GLU A 72 -6.88 -4.92 -14.93
N LEU A 73 -6.54 -4.18 -13.87
CA LEU A 73 -6.82 -4.57 -12.49
C LEU A 73 -8.33 -4.73 -12.25
N HIS A 74 -9.14 -3.77 -12.69
CA HIS A 74 -10.60 -3.85 -12.59
C HIS A 74 -11.16 -5.06 -13.35
N ARG A 75 -10.68 -5.29 -14.57
CA ARG A 75 -11.10 -6.43 -15.40
C ARG A 75 -10.77 -7.77 -14.75
N TYR A 76 -9.56 -7.90 -14.23
CA TYR A 76 -9.10 -9.10 -13.53
C TYR A 76 -9.90 -9.34 -12.24
N ALA A 77 -10.10 -8.28 -11.45
CA ALA A 77 -10.87 -8.32 -10.21
C ALA A 77 -12.34 -8.77 -10.42
N ALA A 78 -12.95 -8.35 -11.53
CA ALA A 78 -14.33 -8.69 -11.88
C ALA A 78 -14.50 -10.10 -12.46
N SER A 79 -13.42 -10.80 -12.80
CA SER A 79 -13.47 -12.09 -13.51
C SER A 79 -12.68 -13.18 -12.78
N SER A 80 -11.42 -13.38 -13.16
CA SER A 80 -10.54 -14.42 -12.65
C SER A 80 -10.38 -14.37 -11.13
N TRP A 81 -10.26 -13.18 -10.55
CA TRP A 81 -10.05 -13.00 -9.11
C TRP A 81 -11.12 -13.66 -8.25
N LEU A 82 -12.38 -13.64 -8.68
CA LEU A 82 -13.51 -14.21 -7.93
C LEU A 82 -13.31 -15.70 -7.61
N ARG A 83 -12.59 -16.42 -8.49
CA ARG A 83 -12.29 -17.85 -8.36
C ARG A 83 -10.89 -18.12 -7.82
N GLU A 84 -9.97 -17.19 -8.06
CA GLU A 84 -8.54 -17.37 -7.78
C GLU A 84 -8.10 -16.78 -6.42
N ARG A 85 -8.95 -15.98 -5.77
CA ARG A 85 -8.64 -15.29 -4.50
C ARG A 85 -8.38 -16.18 -3.29
N THR A 86 -8.79 -17.45 -3.35
CA THR A 86 -8.62 -18.42 -2.25
C THR A 86 -7.47 -19.38 -2.51
N LEU A 87 -6.74 -19.21 -3.62
CA LEU A 87 -5.58 -20.03 -3.91
C LEU A 87 -4.40 -19.50 -3.10
N ASP A 88 -3.60 -20.38 -2.51
CA ASP A 88 -2.42 -19.97 -1.74
C ASP A 88 -1.26 -19.53 -2.64
N THR A 89 -1.31 -19.92 -3.91
CA THR A 89 -0.28 -19.64 -4.91
C THR A 89 -0.89 -19.12 -6.20
N CYS A 90 -0.13 -18.29 -6.92
CA CYS A 90 -0.57 -17.78 -8.21
C CYS A 90 -0.69 -18.93 -9.22
N PRO A 91 -1.79 -19.04 -9.98
CA PRO A 91 -1.94 -20.08 -11.00
C PRO A 91 -0.83 -20.04 -12.07
N ASP A 92 -0.26 -21.20 -12.41
CA ASP A 92 0.82 -21.33 -13.41
C ASP A 92 0.53 -20.67 -14.77
N ARG A 93 -0.75 -20.66 -15.18
CA ARG A 93 -1.18 -20.01 -16.44
C ARG A 93 -0.93 -18.50 -16.49
N HIS A 94 -0.76 -17.87 -15.33
CA HIS A 94 -0.49 -16.44 -15.19
C HIS A 94 1.01 -16.15 -15.09
N ALA A 95 1.86 -17.16 -14.91
CA ALA A 95 3.30 -16.99 -14.74
C ALA A 95 3.92 -16.19 -15.90
N GLY A 96 4.67 -15.14 -15.55
CA GLY A 96 5.31 -14.20 -16.47
C GLY A 96 4.34 -13.25 -17.17
N ARG A 97 3.06 -13.20 -16.77
CA ARG A 97 2.03 -12.34 -17.38
C ARG A 97 1.59 -11.26 -16.41
N LEU A 98 0.95 -10.23 -16.95
CA LEU A 98 0.36 -9.15 -16.16
C LEU A 98 -0.53 -9.68 -15.02
N GLN A 99 -1.33 -10.72 -15.30
CA GLN A 99 -2.24 -11.32 -14.35
C GLN A 99 -1.54 -11.87 -13.09
N GLU A 100 -0.28 -12.31 -13.18
CA GLU A 100 0.48 -12.74 -12.01
C GLU A 100 0.70 -11.57 -11.04
N HIS A 101 1.06 -10.40 -11.56
CA HIS A 101 1.23 -9.21 -10.74
C HIS A 101 -0.10 -8.70 -10.19
N LEU A 102 -1.18 -8.76 -10.97
CA LEU A 102 -2.53 -8.39 -10.49
C LEU A 102 -3.02 -9.33 -9.38
N TRP A 103 -2.73 -10.64 -9.51
CA TRP A 103 -3.02 -11.63 -8.47
C TRP A 103 -2.23 -11.31 -7.20
N ARG A 104 -0.91 -11.07 -7.30
CA ARG A 104 -0.07 -10.71 -6.14
C ARG A 104 -0.58 -9.45 -5.45
N ALA A 105 -0.93 -8.42 -6.20
CA ALA A 105 -1.43 -7.15 -5.67
C ALA A 105 -2.73 -7.36 -4.85
N LEU A 106 -3.70 -8.07 -5.41
CA LEU A 106 -4.98 -8.31 -4.75
C LEU A 106 -4.89 -9.33 -3.61
N HIS A 107 -3.95 -10.27 -3.67
CA HIS A 107 -3.70 -11.23 -2.60
C HIS A 107 -3.03 -10.57 -1.39
N ALA A 108 -2.12 -9.62 -1.61
CA ALA A 108 -1.54 -8.82 -0.53
C ALA A 108 -2.59 -7.90 0.12
N HIS A 109 -3.35 -7.16 -0.68
CA HIS A 109 -4.41 -6.29 -0.18
C HIS A 109 -5.64 -6.32 -1.10
N PRO A 110 -6.76 -6.96 -0.69
CA PRO A 110 -7.91 -7.25 -1.56
C PRO A 110 -8.82 -6.03 -1.77
N HIS A 111 -8.23 -4.92 -2.21
CA HIS A 111 -8.89 -3.68 -2.53
C HIS A 111 -8.46 -3.21 -3.92
N VAL A 112 -9.42 -3.13 -4.84
CA VAL A 112 -9.19 -2.62 -6.20
C VAL A 112 -9.00 -1.11 -6.14
N ILE A 113 -7.87 -0.65 -6.66
CA ILE A 113 -7.50 0.77 -6.67
C ILE A 113 -7.67 1.37 -8.06
N GLY A 114 -8.08 2.65 -8.09
CA GLY A 114 -8.29 3.38 -9.34
C GLY A 114 -7.02 4.05 -9.89
N GLU A 115 -7.12 4.57 -11.11
CA GLU A 115 -6.03 5.23 -11.84
C GLU A 115 -5.26 6.26 -11.01
N ARG A 116 -5.97 7.15 -10.30
CA ARG A 116 -5.33 8.21 -9.50
C ARG A 116 -4.35 7.65 -8.48
N GLN A 117 -4.71 6.54 -7.82
CA GLN A 117 -3.86 5.92 -6.81
C GLN A 117 -2.71 5.16 -7.47
N ILE A 118 -2.98 4.42 -8.55
CA ILE A 118 -1.93 3.74 -9.33
C ILE A 118 -0.90 4.75 -9.84
N ARG A 119 -1.34 5.90 -10.36
CA ARG A 119 -0.46 6.98 -10.80
C ARG A 119 0.44 7.45 -9.67
N ARG A 120 -0.10 7.65 -8.47
CA ARG A 120 0.69 8.03 -7.30
C ARG A 120 1.74 6.97 -6.95
N ILE A 121 1.34 5.70 -6.90
CA ILE A 121 2.23 4.56 -6.61
C ILE A 121 3.40 4.51 -7.58
N ILE A 122 3.12 4.69 -8.88
CA ILE A 122 4.15 4.69 -9.93
C ILE A 122 5.04 5.95 -9.83
N SER A 123 4.46 7.11 -9.50
CA SER A 123 5.19 8.38 -9.39
C SER A 123 6.05 8.52 -8.13
N ASP A 124 5.69 7.88 -7.01
CA ASP A 124 6.38 8.00 -5.72
C ASP A 124 7.84 7.47 -5.77
N MET A 125 8.31 6.96 -6.92
CA MET A 125 9.70 6.64 -7.26
C MET A 125 10.58 7.85 -7.63
N THR A 126 10.01 9.07 -7.78
CA THR A 126 10.79 10.24 -8.23
C THR A 126 11.11 11.16 -7.04
N PRO A 127 12.33 11.14 -6.46
CA PRO A 127 12.77 12.28 -5.65
C PRO A 127 12.77 13.53 -6.56
N PRO A 128 12.33 14.71 -6.07
CA PRO A 128 12.43 15.92 -6.86
C PRO A 128 13.88 16.16 -7.26
N SER A 129 14.11 16.38 -8.57
CA SER A 129 15.40 16.84 -9.11
C SER A 129 15.73 18.25 -8.66
#